data_AF-A0A7Y3LI10-F1
#
_entry.id   AF-A0A7Y3LI10-F1
#
_cell.length_a   1.000
_cell.length_b   1.000
_cell.length_c   1.000
_cell.angle_alpha   90.00
_cell.angle_beta   90.00
_cell.angle_gamma   90.00
#
_symmetry.space_group_name_H-M   'P 1'
#
loop_
_entity.id
_entity.type
_entity.pdbx_description
1 polymer ?
#
loop_
_entity_poly.entity_id
_entity_poly.type
_entity_poly.pdbx_seq_one_letter_code
_entity_poly.pdbx_strand_id
1 'polypeptide(L)'
;MSGVPQAAIARIEAGTVSPRFDTISRILAGAGLEMRIQVAQYDDDDEVLATRYARLNDKEKALADERHQGNVKMFREVGRRAGG
;
A
#
# COMPACT_ATOMS: atom_id res chain seq x y z
N MET A 1 -16.72 -9.14 -11.29
CA MET A 1 -15.84 -10.17 -10.71
C MET A 1 -14.39 -9.69 -10.82
N SER A 2 -13.61 -9.71 -9.73
CA SER A 2 -12.24 -9.14 -9.68
C SER A 2 -11.16 -9.96 -10.40
N GLY A 3 -11.43 -11.25 -10.65
CA GLY A 3 -10.43 -12.19 -11.17
C GLY A 3 -9.30 -12.51 -10.19
N VAL A 4 -9.47 -12.16 -8.91
CA VAL A 4 -8.57 -12.54 -7.81
C VAL A 4 -9.17 -13.75 -7.10
N PRO A 5 -8.41 -14.83 -6.84
CA PRO A 5 -8.95 -16.02 -6.18
C PRO A 5 -9.49 -15.72 -4.78
N GLN A 6 -10.64 -16.30 -4.42
CA GLN A 6 -11.28 -16.08 -3.11
C GLN A 6 -10.36 -16.44 -1.93
N ALA A 7 -9.55 -17.51 -2.08
CA ALA A 7 -8.57 -17.88 -1.07
C ALA A 7 -7.46 -16.82 -0.88
N ALA A 8 -7.13 -16.04 -1.91
CA ALA A 8 -6.19 -14.94 -1.79
C ALA A 8 -6.83 -13.75 -1.06
N ILE A 9 -8.09 -13.44 -1.35
CA ILE A 9 -8.88 -12.42 -0.65
C ILE A 9 -8.97 -12.75 0.85
N ALA A 10 -9.31 -13.99 1.20
CA ALA A 10 -9.42 -14.43 2.59
C ALA A 10 -8.09 -14.27 3.38
N ARG A 11 -6.93 -14.52 2.75
CA ARG A 11 -5.62 -14.30 3.39
C ARG A 11 -5.31 -12.82 3.63
N ILE A 12 -5.74 -11.96 2.71
CA ILE A 12 -5.61 -10.50 2.84
C ILE A 12 -6.48 -10.02 4.01
N GLU A 13 -7.74 -10.44 4.06
CA GLU A 13 -8.69 -10.09 5.13
C GLU A 13 -8.22 -10.59 6.50
N ALA A 14 -7.60 -11.77 6.55
CA ALA A 14 -6.98 -12.30 7.76
C ALA A 14 -5.67 -11.59 8.17
N GLY A 15 -5.18 -10.62 7.38
CA GLY A 15 -3.93 -9.90 7.64
C GLY A 15 -2.65 -10.74 7.46
N THR A 16 -2.77 -11.96 6.92
CA THR A 16 -1.65 -12.90 6.76
C THR A 16 -0.76 -12.60 5.56
N VAL A 17 -1.28 -11.84 4.60
CA VAL A 17 -0.55 -11.41 3.40
C VAL A 17 -0.89 -9.96 3.11
N SER A 18 0.13 -9.12 2.90
CA SER A 18 -0.06 -7.78 2.35
C SER A 18 -0.24 -7.86 0.83
N PRO A 19 -1.37 -7.40 0.28
CA PRO A 19 -1.58 -7.43 -1.16
C PRO A 19 -0.72 -6.39 -1.86
N ARG A 20 -0.39 -6.68 -3.12
CA ARG A 20 0.18 -5.66 -4.00
C ARG A 20 -0.90 -4.65 -4.40
N PHE A 21 -0.45 -3.46 -4.80
CA PHE A 21 -1.33 -2.38 -5.23
C PHE A 21 -2.28 -2.80 -6.37
N ASP A 22 -1.76 -3.52 -7.38
CA ASP A 22 -2.56 -4.03 -8.51
C ASP A 22 -3.64 -5.02 -8.06
N THR A 23 -3.37 -5.80 -7.01
CA THR A 23 -4.32 -6.78 -6.47
C THR A 23 -5.49 -6.06 -5.80
N ILE A 24 -5.23 -5.02 -5.01
CA ILE A 24 -6.28 -4.18 -4.40
C ILE A 24 -7.10 -3.47 -5.49
N SER A 25 -6.47 -2.89 -6.52
CA SER A 25 -7.19 -2.26 -7.64
C SER A 25 -8.22 -3.21 -8.26
N ARG A 26 -7.83 -4.46 -8.50
CA ARG A 26 -8.70 -5.46 -9.13
C ARG A 26 -9.83 -5.90 -8.22
N ILE A 27 -9.57 -6.05 -6.92
CA ILE A 27 -10.60 -6.37 -5.92
C ILE A 27 -11.65 -5.25 -5.90
N LEU A 28 -11.22 -4.00 -5.78
CA LEU A 28 -12.11 -2.82 -5.76
C LEU A 28 -12.93 -2.70 -7.06
N ALA A 29 -12.29 -2.81 -8.22
CA ALA A 29 -12.98 -2.77 -9.51
C ALA A 29 -14.03 -3.91 -9.63
N GLY A 30 -13.73 -5.08 -9.07
CA GLY A 30 -14.67 -6.20 -9.01
C GLY A 30 -15.95 -5.92 -8.21
N ALA A 31 -15.89 -4.96 -7.28
CA ALA A 31 -17.00 -4.46 -6.48
C ALA A 31 -17.62 -3.17 -7.04
N GLY A 32 -17.19 -2.71 -8.22
CA GLY A 32 -17.66 -1.44 -8.81
C GLY A 32 -17.04 -0.19 -8.17
N LEU A 33 -15.95 -0.35 -7.41
CA LEU A 33 -15.23 0.76 -6.77
C LEU A 33 -13.95 1.10 -7.54
N GLU A 34 -13.60 2.37 -7.54
CA GLU A 34 -12.34 2.87 -8.08
C GLU A 34 -11.36 3.12 -6.94
N MET A 35 -10.11 2.65 -7.08
CA MET A 35 -9.07 3.03 -6.13
C MET A 35 -8.57 4.44 -6.43
N ARG A 36 -8.70 5.32 -5.43
CA ARG A 36 -8.10 6.66 -5.46
C ARG A 36 -7.03 6.75 -4.39
N ILE A 37 -5.86 7.24 -4.77
CA ILE A 37 -4.75 7.46 -3.85
C ILE A 37 -4.67 8.95 -3.57
N GLN A 38 -4.56 9.31 -2.30
CA GLN A 38 -4.25 10.67 -1.88
C GLN A 38 -3.15 10.63 -0.82
N VAL A 39 -2.35 11.70 -0.77
CA VAL A 39 -1.44 11.91 0.36
C VAL A 39 -2.29 12.48 1.49
N ALA A 40 -2.41 11.71 2.58
CA ALA A 40 -3.11 12.16 3.77
C ALA A 40 -2.23 13.13 4.58
N GLN A 41 -2.88 13.95 5.41
CA GLN A 41 -2.18 14.68 6.47
C GLN A 41 -1.75 13.69 7.55
N TYR A 42 -0.75 14.07 8.35
CA TYR A 42 -0.27 13.25 9.45
C TYR A 42 -1.41 12.93 10.43
N ASP A 43 -1.56 11.66 10.80
CA ASP A 43 -2.56 11.19 11.76
C ASP A 43 -2.01 10.10 12.70
N ASP A 44 -2.89 9.56 13.55
CA ASP A 44 -2.53 8.55 14.56
C ASP A 44 -1.90 7.28 13.94
N ASP A 45 -2.21 6.96 12.68
CA ASP A 45 -1.61 5.80 12.00
C ASP A 45 -0.11 6.01 11.75
N ASP A 46 0.33 7.25 11.54
CA ASP A 46 1.75 7.57 11.36
C ASP A 46 2.56 7.33 12.65
N GLU A 47 1.98 7.56 13.83
CA GLU A 47 2.62 7.25 15.11
C GLU A 47 2.82 5.74 15.30
N VAL A 48 1.84 4.94 14.88
CA VAL A 48 1.93 3.47 14.88
C VAL A 48 3.06 3.01 13.96
N LEU A 49 3.16 3.60 12.76
CA LEU A 49 4.23 3.28 11.82
C LEU A 49 5.61 3.70 12.35
N ALA A 50 5.72 4.88 12.95
CA ALA A 50 6.96 5.37 13.56
C ALA A 50 7.42 4.47 14.71
N THR A 51 6.49 4.05 15.58
CA THR A 51 6.78 3.14 16.69
C THR A 51 7.26 1.78 16.19
N ARG A 52 6.66 1.24 15.12
CA ARG A 52 7.12 -0.01 14.51
C ARG A 52 8.50 0.14 13.89
N TYR A 53 8.74 1.21 13.15
CA TYR A 53 10.04 1.50 12.53
C TYR A 53 11.16 1.64 13.57
N ALA A 54 10.87 2.27 14.71
CA ALA A 54 11.82 2.43 15.80
C ALA A 54 12.32 1.10 16.39
N ARG A 55 11.53 0.01 16.27
CA ARG A 55 11.87 -1.33 16.76
C ARG A 55 12.74 -2.15 15.80
N LEU A 56 12.93 -1.69 14.56
CA LEU A 56 13.72 -2.38 13.55
C LEU A 56 15.23 -2.19 13.79
N ASN A 57 16.01 -3.19 13.42
CA ASN A 57 17.48 -3.05 13.34
C ASN A 57 17.90 -2.29 12.08
N ASP A 58 19.18 -1.92 11.98
CA ASP A 58 19.67 -1.06 10.89
C ASP A 58 19.47 -1.65 9.49
N LYS A 59 19.60 -2.98 9.34
CA LYS A 59 19.39 -3.65 8.05
C LYS A 59 17.90 -3.63 7.67
N GLU A 60 17.02 -3.85 8.63
CA GLU A 60 15.57 -3.81 8.43
C GLU A 60 15.08 -2.39 8.12
N LYS A 61 15.65 -1.38 8.77
CA LYS A 61 15.40 0.03 8.47
C LYS A 61 15.79 0.38 7.05
N ALA A 62 16.99 0.01 6.62
CA ALA A 62 17.46 0.26 5.25
C ALA A 62 16.52 -0.36 4.19
N LEU A 63 16.07 -1.61 4.40
CA LEU A 63 15.12 -2.27 3.51
C LEU A 63 13.74 -1.59 3.51
N ALA A 64 13.26 -1.17 4.69
CA ALA A 64 12.00 -0.45 4.82
C ALA A 64 12.05 0.90 4.10
N ASP A 65 13.17 1.62 4.20
CA ASP A 65 13.39 2.92 3.56
C ASP A 65 13.46 2.78 2.04
N GLU A 66 14.17 1.78 1.51
CA GLU A 66 14.24 1.51 0.08
C GLU A 66 12.84 1.25 -0.50
N ARG A 67 12.05 0.41 0.18
CA ARG A 67 10.66 0.14 -0.21
C ARG A 67 9.80 1.40 -0.16
N HIS A 68 9.94 2.22 0.89
CA HIS A 68 9.22 3.48 1.03
C HIS A 68 9.56 4.45 -0.11
N GLN A 69 10.85 4.62 -0.43
CA GLN A 69 11.30 5.47 -1.53
C GLN A 69 10.76 5.00 -2.89
N GLY A 70 10.75 3.69 -3.13
CA GLY A 70 10.15 3.10 -4.34
C GLY A 70 8.67 3.45 -4.49
N ASN A 71 7.90 3.32 -3.40
CA ASN A 71 6.48 3.68 -3.38
C ASN A 71 6.27 5.18 -3.64
N VAL A 72 6.99 6.06 -2.94
CA VAL A 72 6.90 7.52 -3.11
C VAL A 72 7.23 7.94 -4.55
N LYS A 73 8.25 7.34 -5.16
CA LYS A 73 8.63 7.62 -6.56
C LYS A 73 7.50 7.23 -7.53
N MET A 74 6.95 6.04 -7.37
CA MET A 74 5.81 5.58 -8.18
C MET A 74 4.63 6.54 -8.07
N PHE A 75 4.28 6.98 -6.85
CA PHE A 75 3.18 7.92 -6.65
C PHE A 75 3.44 9.29 -7.29
N ARG A 76 4.65 9.85 -7.16
CA ARG A 76 5.03 11.11 -7.82
C ARG A 76 4.96 11.03 -9.35
N GLU A 77 5.23 9.86 -9.92
CA GLU A 77 5.11 9.64 -11.37
C GLU A 77 3.65 9.52 -11.83
N VAL A 78 2.81 8.81 -11.07
CA VAL A 78 1.37 8.69 -11.37
C VAL A 78 0.65 10.04 -11.22
N GLY A 79 0.92 10.79 -10.15
CA GLY A 79 0.33 12.12 -9.93
C GLY A 79 0.66 13.12 -11.04
N ARG A 80 1.89 13.07 -11.59
CA ARG A 80 2.27 13.89 -12.75
C ARG A 80 1.51 13.55 -14.03
N ARG A 81 1.12 12.28 -14.23
CA ARG A 81 0.39 11.83 -15.43
C ARG A 81 -1.11 12.13 -15.36
N ALA A 82 -1.67 12.24 -14.16
CA ALA A 82 -3.10 12.50 -13.96
C ALA A 82 -3.46 14.01 -13.93
N GLY A 83 -2.48 14.89 -13.80
CA GLY A 83 -2.66 16.35 -13.77
C GLY A 83 -2.28 17.07 -15.08
N GLY A 84 -2.20 16.36 -16.21
CA GLY A 84 -1.92 16.90 -17.54
C GLY A 84 -3.13 16.87 -18.45
#